data_AF-A0A7V6Q706-F1
#
_entry.id   AF-A0A7V6Q706-F1
#
_cell.length_a   1.000
_cell.length_b   1.000
_cell.length_c   1.000
_cell.angle_alpha   90.00
_cell.angle_beta   90.00
_cell.angle_gamma   90.00
#
_symmetry.space_group_name_H-M   'P 1'
#
loop_
_entity.id
_entity.type
_entity.pdbx_description
1 polymer ?
#
loop_
_entity_poly.entity_id
_entity_poly.type
_entity_poly.pdbx_seq_one_letter_code
_entity_poly.pdbx_strand_id
1 'polypeptide(L)'
;VYLQEIENKDFRRAIAALQEVLSYEKDELKDEDMKEIVAIVRPQAKKIAAALEQEKMEQGMNKFFDLNEPKLRSLIHRLNIDYKNLRSKLRSLLEEDVYLWKEEKVKEKLPEIVAELELIDALNELYGGKAKDINEAIYHFREVWFKSKLPLACFKKGQQSEVAKAIDFLEKVVSDPRQAVKEKGADQIIENACKLRELLHDSNSLIVRLVKEYAGQEITFDDAAEIYGYLPNLSYQGEAEVKVELEKALLRLKRNKAIENLERKWNEITDSSSPEEWSENHRVPIQWVLSDQEFLEFFDRFKERRNLSREEAEKILAFLENKRANMSVLKDERFVLRRFVEVAAGEYAALVDEVMARKLQDYVYQEMGGKVYMWLMQQSRLTSLVRDWINANYREVFYHRVEKVLENISPEKLKEIVRKLTTEDSLIGMRLLAAFNKKEG
;
A
#
# COMPACT_ATOMS: atom_id res chain seq x y z
N VAL A 1 -2.62 -50.00 39.50
CA VAL A 1 -3.54 -50.62 40.48
C VAL A 1 -4.68 -51.44 39.85
N TYR A 2 -4.97 -51.35 38.54
CA TYR A 2 -5.98 -52.22 37.88
C TYR A 2 -5.40 -53.32 36.96
N LEU A 3 -4.20 -53.81 37.28
CA LEU A 3 -3.55 -54.93 36.59
C LEU A 3 -3.08 -56.01 37.60
N GLN A 4 -3.73 -56.10 38.76
CA GLN A 4 -3.50 -57.19 39.73
C GLN A 4 -4.63 -58.24 39.74
N GLU A 5 -5.67 -58.13 38.90
CA GLU A 5 -6.65 -59.21 38.66
C GLU A 5 -6.27 -60.03 37.40
N ILE A 6 -5.02 -60.47 37.33
CA ILE A 6 -4.48 -61.25 36.19
C ILE A 6 -4.89 -62.75 36.22
N GLU A 7 -5.68 -63.22 37.19
CA GLU A 7 -5.95 -64.66 37.38
C GLU A 7 -7.44 -65.08 37.41
N ASN A 8 -8.29 -64.57 36.52
CA ASN A 8 -9.57 -65.24 36.26
C ASN A 8 -9.53 -65.95 34.90
N LYS A 9 -9.03 -67.19 34.90
CA LYS A 9 -8.94 -68.05 33.72
C LYS A 9 -10.29 -68.20 33.01
N ASP A 10 -11.38 -68.22 33.77
CA ASP A 10 -12.74 -68.32 33.24
C ASP A 10 -13.19 -67.05 32.53
N PHE A 11 -12.75 -65.88 33.00
CA PHE A 11 -13.00 -64.61 32.31
C PHE A 11 -12.26 -64.53 30.97
N ARG A 12 -10.98 -64.93 30.93
CA ARG A 12 -10.22 -65.01 29.67
C ARG A 12 -10.83 -66.00 28.70
N ARG A 13 -11.27 -67.16 29.19
CA ARG A 13 -11.94 -68.18 28.38
C ARG A 13 -13.27 -67.66 27.80
N ALA A 14 -14.04 -66.89 28.58
CA ALA A 14 -15.26 -66.25 28.11
C ALA A 14 -15.01 -65.18 27.05
N ILE A 15 -13.97 -64.35 27.21
CA ILE A 15 -13.60 -63.36 26.19
C ILE A 15 -13.10 -64.03 24.91
N ALA A 16 -12.26 -65.06 25.01
CA ALA A 16 -11.75 -65.80 23.85
C ALA A 16 -12.89 -66.48 23.06
N ALA A 17 -13.85 -67.10 23.75
CA ALA A 17 -15.03 -67.69 23.12
C ALA A 17 -15.90 -66.66 22.39
N LEU A 18 -16.06 -65.45 22.94
CA LEU A 18 -16.75 -64.35 22.26
C LEU A 18 -15.96 -63.82 21.06
N GLN A 19 -14.64 -63.71 21.16
CA GLN A 19 -13.79 -63.24 20.05
C GLN A 19 -13.83 -64.20 18.87
N GLU A 20 -13.81 -65.51 19.11
CA GLU A 20 -13.91 -66.54 18.04
C GLU A 20 -15.24 -66.46 17.28
N VAL A 21 -16.33 -66.09 17.96
CA VAL A 21 -17.65 -65.89 17.34
C VAL A 21 -17.70 -64.56 16.58
N LEU A 22 -17.14 -63.50 17.15
CA LEU A 22 -17.20 -62.14 16.61
C LEU A 22 -16.17 -61.88 15.50
N SER A 23 -15.15 -62.74 15.34
CA SER A 23 -14.13 -62.62 14.29
C SER A 23 -14.65 -62.95 12.88
N TYR A 24 -15.91 -63.39 12.75
CA TYR A 24 -16.53 -63.83 11.50
C TYR A 24 -15.78 -64.97 10.80
N GLU A 25 -14.98 -65.75 11.53
CA GLU A 25 -14.21 -66.88 10.96
C GLU A 25 -15.06 -68.15 10.76
N LYS A 26 -16.29 -68.17 11.29
CA LYS A 26 -17.27 -69.25 11.11
C LYS A 26 -18.54 -68.70 10.47
N ASP A 27 -18.87 -69.20 9.27
CA ASP A 27 -20.07 -68.79 8.52
C ASP A 27 -21.38 -69.25 9.18
N GLU A 28 -21.36 -70.34 9.96
CA GLU A 28 -22.52 -70.84 10.72
C GLU A 28 -22.09 -71.39 12.10
N LEU A 29 -22.81 -71.00 13.15
CA LEU A 29 -22.67 -71.53 14.51
C LEU A 29 -23.79 -72.55 14.77
N LYS A 30 -23.44 -73.76 15.19
CA LYS A 30 -24.44 -74.79 15.53
C LYS A 30 -25.03 -74.52 16.93
N ASP A 31 -26.23 -75.05 17.18
CA ASP A 31 -26.91 -74.92 18.48
C ASP A 31 -26.09 -75.46 19.66
N GLU A 32 -25.27 -76.48 19.43
CA GLU A 32 -24.39 -77.06 20.44
C GLU A 32 -23.23 -76.12 20.79
N ASP A 33 -22.62 -75.49 19.77
CA ASP A 33 -21.56 -74.49 19.95
C ASP A 33 -22.08 -73.28 20.73
N MET A 34 -23.29 -72.80 20.37
CA MET A 34 -23.95 -71.69 21.07
C MET A 34 -24.25 -72.00 22.53
N LYS A 35 -24.68 -73.23 22.85
CA LYS A 35 -24.90 -73.64 24.25
C LYS A 35 -23.61 -73.64 25.05
N GLU A 36 -22.51 -74.11 24.46
CA GLU A 36 -21.20 -74.11 25.11
C GLU A 36 -20.70 -72.68 25.36
N ILE A 37 -20.81 -71.79 24.37
CA ILE A 37 -20.43 -70.38 24.49
C ILE A 37 -21.26 -69.70 25.58
N VAL A 38 -22.59 -69.89 25.60
CA VAL A 38 -23.46 -69.29 26.63
C VAL A 38 -23.11 -69.80 28.03
N ALA A 39 -22.78 -71.09 28.17
CA ALA A 39 -22.38 -71.65 29.46
C ALA A 39 -21.10 -71.02 30.01
N ILE A 40 -20.14 -70.68 29.14
CA ILE A 40 -18.87 -70.02 29.51
C ILE A 40 -19.06 -68.52 29.75
N VAL A 41 -19.87 -67.84 28.94
CA VAL A 41 -20.03 -66.37 28.95
C VAL A 41 -21.00 -65.88 30.01
N ARG A 42 -22.13 -66.58 30.23
CA ARG A 42 -23.21 -66.14 31.14
C ARG A 42 -22.73 -65.88 32.57
N PRO A 43 -21.86 -66.69 33.19
CA PRO A 43 -21.32 -66.42 34.52
C PRO A 43 -20.48 -65.14 34.60
N GLN A 44 -19.87 -64.73 33.48
CA GLN A 44 -19.00 -63.56 33.38
C GLN A 44 -19.69 -62.34 32.77
N ALA A 45 -20.95 -62.44 32.34
CA ALA A 45 -21.67 -61.42 31.57
C ALA A 45 -21.64 -60.02 32.21
N LYS A 46 -21.80 -59.92 33.54
CA LYS A 46 -21.70 -58.64 34.26
C LYS A 46 -20.31 -58.02 34.17
N LYS A 47 -19.26 -58.83 34.29
CA LYS A 47 -17.86 -58.38 34.17
C LYS A 47 -17.53 -57.98 32.74
N ILE A 48 -18.06 -58.72 31.76
CA ILE A 48 -17.89 -58.42 30.33
C ILE A 48 -18.60 -57.10 30.00
N ALA A 49 -19.84 -56.90 30.45
CA ALA A 49 -20.58 -55.65 30.27
C ALA A 49 -19.84 -54.45 30.88
N ALA A 50 -19.29 -54.59 32.09
CA ALA A 50 -18.48 -53.55 32.74
C ALA A 50 -17.18 -53.25 31.97
N ALA A 51 -16.58 -54.25 31.31
CA ALA A 51 -15.38 -54.05 30.48
C ALA A 51 -15.67 -53.35 29.15
N LEU A 52 -16.93 -53.38 28.68
CA LEU A 52 -17.40 -52.71 27.46
C LEU A 52 -17.91 -51.29 27.72
N GLU A 53 -17.82 -50.79 28.95
CA GLU A 53 -18.11 -49.39 29.28
C GLU A 53 -17.18 -48.45 28.51
N GLN A 54 -17.70 -47.28 28.12
CA GLN A 54 -16.98 -46.32 27.28
C GLN A 54 -15.59 -45.96 27.85
N GLU A 55 -15.50 -45.70 29.15
CA GLU A 55 -14.23 -45.35 29.81
C GLU A 55 -13.18 -46.46 29.69
N LYS A 56 -13.60 -47.73 29.81
CA LYS A 56 -12.69 -48.89 29.68
C LYS A 56 -12.27 -49.11 28.22
N MET A 57 -13.17 -48.88 27.28
CA MET A 57 -12.87 -48.94 25.84
C MET A 57 -11.88 -47.83 25.42
N GLU A 58 -12.05 -46.61 25.94
CA GLU A 58 -11.10 -45.51 25.75
C GLU A 58 -9.74 -45.83 26.37
N GLN A 59 -9.68 -46.41 27.56
CA GLN A 59 -8.43 -46.88 28.17
C GLN A 59 -7.77 -47.99 27.35
N GLY A 60 -8.55 -48.91 26.78
CA GLY A 60 -8.06 -49.95 25.88
C GLY A 60 -7.44 -49.38 24.61
N MET A 61 -8.13 -48.44 23.97
CA MET A 61 -7.63 -47.75 22.77
C MET A 61 -6.37 -46.92 23.05
N ASN A 62 -6.30 -46.22 24.19
CA ASN A 62 -5.10 -45.51 24.61
C ASN A 62 -3.89 -46.44 24.80
N LYS A 63 -4.09 -47.63 25.40
CA LYS A 63 -3.03 -48.64 25.49
C LYS A 63 -2.61 -49.16 24.12
N PHE A 64 -3.56 -49.34 23.20
CA PHE A 64 -3.26 -49.73 21.82
C PHE A 64 -2.37 -48.69 21.11
N PHE A 65 -2.64 -47.40 21.31
CA PHE A 65 -1.78 -46.32 20.81
C PHE A 65 -0.41 -46.31 21.47
N ASP A 66 -0.32 -46.45 22.80
CA ASP A 66 0.97 -46.50 23.51
C ASP A 66 1.88 -47.64 23.02
N LEU A 67 1.28 -48.78 22.60
CA LEU A 67 2.02 -49.95 22.10
C LEU A 67 2.46 -49.81 20.64
N ASN A 68 1.66 -49.16 19.78
CA ASN A 68 1.89 -49.13 18.34
C ASN A 68 2.48 -47.81 17.84
N GLU A 69 2.09 -46.68 18.42
CA GLU A 69 2.59 -45.34 18.07
C GLU A 69 2.67 -44.42 19.32
N PRO A 70 3.72 -44.56 20.15
CA PRO A 70 3.81 -43.84 21.43
C PRO A 70 3.88 -42.31 21.27
N LYS A 71 4.32 -41.81 20.11
CA LYS A 71 4.32 -40.38 19.77
C LYS A 71 2.92 -39.77 19.72
N LEU A 72 1.90 -40.57 19.42
CA LEU A 72 0.53 -40.09 19.31
C LEU A 72 0.03 -39.47 20.62
N ARG A 73 0.44 -40.03 21.76
CA ARG A 73 0.01 -39.55 23.08
C ARG A 73 0.55 -38.16 23.43
N SER A 74 1.81 -37.88 23.10
CA SER A 74 2.38 -36.54 23.34
C SER A 74 1.70 -35.49 22.46
N LEU A 75 1.43 -35.82 21.20
CA LEU A 75 0.73 -34.93 20.26
C LEU A 75 -0.70 -34.64 20.70
N ILE A 76 -1.47 -35.66 21.10
CA ILE A 76 -2.83 -35.52 21.62
C ILE A 76 -2.85 -34.57 22.82
N HIS A 77 -1.91 -34.72 23.75
CA HIS A 77 -1.81 -33.87 24.93
C HIS A 77 -1.43 -32.43 24.57
N ARG A 78 -0.44 -32.22 23.69
CA ARG A 78 0.00 -30.89 23.25
C ARG A 78 -1.10 -30.12 22.52
N LEU A 79 -1.80 -30.80 21.60
CA LEU A 79 -2.87 -30.20 20.79
C LEU A 79 -4.22 -30.17 21.52
N ASN A 80 -4.32 -30.77 22.71
CA ASN A 80 -5.55 -30.88 23.49
C ASN A 80 -6.72 -31.47 22.66
N ILE A 81 -6.43 -32.59 21.99
CA ILE A 81 -7.39 -33.32 21.17
C ILE A 81 -8.13 -34.33 22.04
N ASP A 82 -9.46 -34.33 21.95
CA ASP A 82 -10.28 -35.32 22.65
C ASP A 82 -10.39 -36.64 21.87
N TYR A 83 -10.80 -37.69 22.57
CA TYR A 83 -10.98 -39.02 21.98
C TYR A 83 -12.00 -39.04 20.84
N LYS A 84 -13.03 -38.19 20.91
CA LYS A 84 -14.09 -38.10 19.90
C LYS A 84 -13.53 -37.62 18.57
N ASN A 85 -12.68 -36.60 18.59
CA ASN A 85 -12.02 -36.04 17.41
C ASN A 85 -11.00 -37.02 16.81
N LEU A 86 -10.25 -37.72 17.65
CA LEU A 86 -9.33 -38.76 17.20
C LEU A 86 -10.09 -39.91 16.52
N ARG A 87 -11.20 -40.36 17.12
CA ARG A 87 -12.06 -41.40 16.54
C ARG A 87 -12.67 -40.96 15.20
N SER A 88 -13.08 -39.70 15.07
CA SER A 88 -13.59 -39.19 13.79
C SER A 88 -12.52 -39.18 12.70
N LYS A 89 -11.27 -38.83 13.04
CA LYS A 89 -10.13 -38.88 12.10
C LYS A 89 -9.85 -40.31 11.63
N LEU A 90 -9.80 -41.26 12.56
CA LEU A 90 -9.66 -42.69 12.23
C LEU A 90 -10.78 -43.17 11.32
N ARG A 91 -12.03 -42.79 11.62
CA ARG A 91 -13.20 -43.15 10.80
C ARG A 91 -13.12 -42.60 9.39
N SER A 92 -12.62 -41.38 9.20
CA SER A 92 -12.44 -40.83 7.86
C SER A 92 -11.34 -41.52 7.05
N LEU A 93 -10.32 -42.10 7.69
CA LEU A 93 -9.21 -42.75 7.00
C LEU A 93 -9.47 -44.22 6.64
N LEU A 94 -10.29 -44.91 7.44
CA LEU A 94 -10.60 -46.33 7.23
C LEU A 94 -11.79 -46.54 6.27
N GLU A 95 -12.66 -45.52 6.11
CA GLU A 95 -13.82 -45.54 5.20
C GLU A 95 -14.75 -46.76 5.37
N GLU A 96 -14.71 -47.40 6.54
CA GLU A 96 -15.53 -48.55 6.92
C GLU A 96 -16.18 -48.34 8.30
N ASP A 97 -17.28 -49.03 8.57
CA ASP A 97 -17.95 -48.93 9.86
C ASP A 97 -17.06 -49.44 11.00
N VAL A 98 -17.19 -48.82 12.18
CA VAL A 98 -16.30 -49.04 13.33
C VAL A 98 -16.25 -50.51 13.78
N TYR A 99 -17.33 -51.26 13.57
CA TYR A 99 -17.38 -52.68 13.93
C TYR A 99 -16.62 -53.60 12.95
N LEU A 100 -16.20 -53.10 11.79
CA LEU A 100 -15.38 -53.83 10.80
C LEU A 100 -13.88 -53.58 10.99
N TRP A 101 -13.49 -52.72 11.94
CA TRP A 101 -12.09 -52.36 12.16
C TRP A 101 -11.32 -53.56 12.69
N LYS A 102 -10.26 -53.92 11.97
CA LYS A 102 -9.25 -54.88 12.42
C LYS A 102 -8.04 -54.15 12.98
N GLU A 103 -7.41 -54.73 14.00
CA GLU A 103 -6.28 -54.13 14.70
C GLU A 103 -5.14 -53.76 13.74
N GLU A 104 -4.85 -54.64 12.77
CA GLU A 104 -3.81 -54.46 11.77
C GLU A 104 -4.10 -53.27 10.84
N LYS A 105 -5.34 -53.15 10.36
CA LYS A 105 -5.75 -52.02 9.51
C LYS A 105 -5.66 -50.69 10.24
N VAL A 106 -6.12 -50.65 11.49
CA VAL A 106 -6.03 -49.44 12.32
C VAL A 106 -4.56 -49.07 12.51
N LYS A 107 -3.70 -50.04 12.82
CA LYS A 107 -2.26 -49.87 12.98
C LYS A 107 -1.60 -49.29 11.73
N GLU A 108 -1.95 -49.77 10.55
CA GLU A 108 -1.42 -49.25 9.27
C GLU A 108 -1.77 -47.77 9.02
N LYS A 109 -2.86 -47.27 9.59
CA LYS A 109 -3.31 -45.87 9.45
C LYS A 109 -2.80 -44.93 10.52
N LEU A 110 -2.29 -45.43 11.66
CA LEU A 110 -1.76 -44.58 12.73
C LEU A 110 -0.65 -43.62 12.28
N PRO A 111 0.32 -44.03 11.43
CA PRO A 111 1.37 -43.12 10.97
C PRO A 111 0.86 -41.91 10.18
N GLU A 112 -0.28 -42.05 9.48
CA GLU A 112 -0.91 -40.95 8.74
C GLU A 112 -1.55 -39.94 9.70
N ILE A 113 -2.18 -40.41 10.77
CA ILE A 113 -2.71 -39.55 11.83
C ILE A 113 -1.58 -38.82 12.55
N VAL A 114 -0.50 -39.53 12.90
CA VAL A 114 0.66 -38.91 13.54
C VAL A 114 1.21 -37.79 12.66
N ALA A 115 1.40 -38.04 11.36
CA ALA A 115 1.88 -37.02 10.43
C ALA A 115 0.94 -35.81 10.31
N GLU A 116 -0.38 -36.02 10.33
CA GLU A 116 -1.35 -34.90 10.34
C GLU A 116 -1.24 -34.08 11.63
N LEU A 117 -1.13 -34.74 12.79
CA LEU A 117 -0.99 -34.05 14.07
C LEU A 117 0.35 -33.32 14.20
N GLU A 118 1.45 -33.91 13.73
CA GLU A 118 2.76 -33.26 13.67
C GLU A 118 2.70 -32.00 12.80
N LEU A 119 1.97 -32.03 11.69
CA LEU A 119 1.79 -30.85 10.84
C LEU A 119 0.96 -29.75 11.52
N ILE A 120 -0.12 -30.11 12.21
CA ILE A 120 -0.93 -29.15 12.99
C ILE A 120 -0.06 -28.51 14.09
N ASP A 121 0.74 -29.31 14.78
CA ASP A 121 1.65 -28.86 15.84
C ASP A 121 2.72 -27.91 15.27
N ALA A 122 3.35 -28.28 14.16
CA ALA A 122 4.34 -27.44 13.47
C ALA A 122 3.76 -26.08 13.04
N LEU A 123 2.52 -26.07 12.51
CA LEU A 123 1.82 -24.83 12.16
C LEU A 123 1.50 -23.99 13.40
N ASN A 124 0.99 -24.61 14.47
CA ASN A 124 0.72 -23.94 15.74
C ASN A 124 1.99 -23.33 16.35
N GLU A 125 3.12 -24.03 16.28
CA GLU A 125 4.42 -23.50 16.72
C GLU A 125 4.91 -22.34 15.83
N LEU A 126 4.64 -22.40 14.51
CA LEU A 126 5.03 -21.34 13.59
C LEU A 126 4.30 -20.02 13.89
N TYR A 127 2.97 -20.04 14.03
CA TYR A 127 2.17 -18.82 14.21
C TYR A 127 1.70 -18.55 15.66
N GLY A 128 1.99 -19.45 16.60
CA GLY A 128 1.64 -19.31 18.02
C GLY A 128 0.16 -19.53 18.35
N GLY A 129 -0.51 -20.48 17.67
CA GLY A 129 -1.93 -20.77 17.92
C GLY A 129 -2.21 -22.14 18.51
N LYS A 130 -3.48 -22.57 18.44
CA LYS A 130 -4.02 -23.77 19.13
C LYS A 130 -5.03 -24.52 18.27
N ALA A 131 -4.82 -24.56 16.96
CA ALA A 131 -5.68 -25.29 16.05
C ALA A 131 -5.66 -26.78 16.38
N LYS A 132 -6.82 -27.44 16.26
CA LYS A 132 -7.00 -28.86 16.55
C LYS A 132 -7.21 -29.71 15.31
N ASP A 133 -7.53 -29.06 14.20
CA ASP A 133 -7.66 -29.68 12.89
C ASP A 133 -6.84 -28.94 11.83
N ILE A 134 -6.51 -29.66 10.76
CA ILE A 134 -5.64 -29.13 9.71
C ILE A 134 -6.28 -27.96 8.95
N ASN A 135 -7.61 -27.96 8.78
CA ASN A 135 -8.30 -26.88 8.08
C ASN A 135 -8.33 -25.60 8.92
N GLU A 136 -8.58 -25.73 10.22
CA GLU A 136 -8.45 -24.63 11.18
C GLU A 136 -7.02 -24.07 11.18
N ALA A 137 -6.01 -24.95 11.18
CA ALA A 137 -4.62 -24.53 11.17
C ALA A 137 -4.25 -23.77 9.89
N ILE A 138 -4.68 -24.25 8.73
CA ILE A 138 -4.47 -23.59 7.43
C ILE A 138 -5.22 -22.26 7.35
N TYR A 139 -6.48 -22.23 7.80
CA TYR A 139 -7.28 -21.01 7.83
C TYR A 139 -6.60 -19.95 8.69
N HIS A 140 -6.19 -20.30 9.90
CA HIS A 140 -5.49 -19.38 10.79
C HIS A 140 -4.16 -18.92 10.20
N PHE A 141 -3.39 -19.83 9.59
CA PHE A 141 -2.16 -19.47 8.90
C PHE A 141 -2.41 -18.44 7.79
N ARG A 142 -3.34 -18.69 6.86
CA ARG A 142 -3.57 -17.80 5.70
C ARG A 142 -4.27 -16.49 6.05
N GLU A 143 -5.35 -16.56 6.81
CA GLU A 143 -6.28 -15.43 6.98
C GLU A 143 -5.94 -14.57 8.20
N VAL A 144 -5.31 -15.16 9.22
CA VAL A 144 -5.04 -14.47 10.50
C VAL A 144 -3.57 -14.09 10.62
N TRP A 145 -2.65 -15.01 10.33
CA TRP A 145 -1.24 -14.81 10.58
C TRP A 145 -0.47 -14.27 9.36
N PHE A 146 -0.62 -14.89 8.18
CA PHE A 146 0.08 -14.54 6.94
C PHE A 146 -0.69 -13.47 6.14
N LYS A 147 -0.73 -12.24 6.66
CA LYS A 147 -1.43 -11.10 6.04
C LYS A 147 -0.62 -10.41 4.95
N SER A 148 -0.08 -11.17 4.00
CA SER A 148 0.68 -10.63 2.87
C SER A 148 -0.20 -10.37 1.66
N LYS A 149 0.05 -9.24 0.96
CA LYS A 149 -0.47 -9.02 -0.39
C LYS A 149 0.19 -9.91 -1.45
N LEU A 150 1.28 -10.61 -1.12
CA LEU A 150 2.04 -11.40 -2.08
C LEU A 150 1.87 -12.91 -1.82
N PRO A 151 1.90 -13.74 -2.87
CA PRO A 151 1.88 -15.19 -2.74
C PRO A 151 3.04 -15.71 -1.91
N LEU A 152 2.82 -16.82 -1.20
CA LEU A 152 3.84 -17.50 -0.41
C LEU A 152 5.05 -17.91 -1.26
N ALA A 153 4.83 -18.33 -2.51
CA ALA A 153 5.89 -18.71 -3.45
C ALA A 153 6.94 -17.60 -3.68
N CYS A 154 6.55 -16.32 -3.59
CA CYS A 154 7.50 -15.21 -3.76
C CYS A 154 8.57 -15.18 -2.66
N PHE A 155 8.22 -15.61 -1.45
CA PHE A 155 9.10 -15.57 -0.28
C PHE A 155 10.31 -16.50 -0.40
N LYS A 156 10.22 -17.53 -1.26
CA LYS A 156 11.31 -18.46 -1.60
C LYS A 156 12.46 -17.80 -2.35
N LYS A 157 12.21 -16.73 -3.10
CA LYS A 157 13.21 -16.15 -4.01
C LYS A 157 14.41 -15.61 -3.22
N GLY A 158 15.61 -16.04 -3.62
CA GLY A 158 16.87 -15.65 -2.97
C GLY A 158 17.11 -16.28 -1.60
N GLN A 159 16.35 -17.31 -1.21
CA GLN A 159 16.55 -18.02 0.06
C GLN A 159 17.51 -19.20 -0.06
N GLN A 160 18.10 -19.59 1.07
CA GLN A 160 18.89 -20.82 1.18
C GLN A 160 18.00 -22.05 0.90
N SER A 161 18.62 -23.14 0.44
CA SER A 161 17.91 -24.37 0.01
C SER A 161 16.95 -24.93 1.08
N GLU A 162 17.33 -24.89 2.36
CA GLU A 162 16.51 -25.39 3.47
C GLU A 162 15.24 -24.55 3.69
N VAL A 163 15.37 -23.23 3.77
CA VAL A 163 14.23 -22.30 3.93
C VAL A 163 13.33 -22.34 2.70
N ALA A 164 13.92 -22.42 1.50
CA ALA A 164 13.18 -22.55 0.25
C ALA A 164 12.31 -23.82 0.22
N LYS A 165 12.84 -24.97 0.66
CA LYS A 165 12.09 -26.23 0.79
C LYS A 165 10.97 -26.13 1.82
N ALA A 166 11.22 -25.47 2.95
CA ALA A 166 10.19 -25.26 3.96
C ALA A 166 9.03 -24.38 3.43
N ILE A 167 9.33 -23.36 2.62
CA ILE A 167 8.32 -22.52 1.95
C ILE A 167 7.54 -23.34 0.91
N ASP A 168 8.21 -24.14 0.08
CA ASP A 168 7.54 -25.04 -0.87
C ASP A 168 6.60 -26.01 -0.15
N PHE A 169 7.04 -26.56 0.99
CA PHE A 169 6.22 -27.46 1.80
C PHE A 169 5.03 -26.72 2.41
N LEU A 170 5.20 -25.50 2.94
CA LEU A 170 4.08 -24.69 3.43
C LEU A 170 3.06 -24.37 2.33
N GLU A 171 3.52 -24.04 1.11
CA GLU A 171 2.64 -23.82 -0.04
C GLU A 171 1.83 -25.07 -0.37
N LYS A 172 2.45 -26.24 -0.27
CA LYS A 172 1.81 -27.52 -0.46
C LYS A 172 0.80 -27.85 0.63
N VAL A 173 1.15 -27.61 1.90
CA VAL A 173 0.23 -27.77 3.05
C VAL A 173 -1.04 -26.95 2.83
N VAL A 174 -0.89 -25.75 2.28
CA VAL A 174 -2.00 -24.83 2.03
C VAL A 174 -2.84 -25.21 0.80
N SER A 175 -2.25 -25.84 -0.22
CA SER A 175 -2.92 -26.18 -1.48
C SER A 175 -3.47 -27.61 -1.55
N ASP A 176 -2.72 -28.58 -1.02
CA ASP A 176 -3.09 -29.99 -0.93
C ASP A 176 -2.62 -30.58 0.43
N PRO A 177 -3.41 -30.39 1.49
CA PRO A 177 -3.07 -30.87 2.84
C PRO A 177 -2.92 -32.39 2.89
N ARG A 178 -3.71 -33.13 2.10
CA ARG A 178 -3.69 -34.60 2.08
C ARG A 178 -2.37 -35.13 1.55
N GLN A 179 -1.87 -34.53 0.47
CA GLN A 179 -0.58 -34.91 -0.07
C GLN A 179 0.58 -34.46 0.84
N ALA A 180 0.46 -33.29 1.49
CA ALA A 180 1.48 -32.82 2.44
C ALA A 180 1.65 -33.75 3.65
N VAL A 181 0.55 -34.29 4.18
CA VAL A 181 0.57 -35.27 5.29
C VAL A 181 1.34 -36.54 4.91
N LYS A 182 1.20 -37.03 3.68
CA LYS A 182 1.92 -38.23 3.21
C LYS A 182 3.43 -38.04 3.11
N GLU A 183 3.89 -36.81 2.92
CA GLU A 183 5.31 -36.47 2.76
C GLU A 183 6.05 -36.31 4.09
N LYS A 184 5.32 -36.25 5.21
CA LYS A 184 5.89 -36.19 6.56
C LYS A 184 6.93 -35.08 6.75
N GLY A 185 6.68 -33.91 6.14
CA GLY A 185 7.61 -32.78 6.11
C GLY A 185 7.50 -31.80 7.31
N ALA A 186 6.81 -32.15 8.38
CA ALA A 186 6.56 -31.23 9.51
C ALA A 186 7.86 -30.68 10.12
N ASP A 187 8.92 -31.51 10.21
CA ASP A 187 10.24 -31.11 10.73
C ASP A 187 10.84 -29.94 9.94
N GLN A 188 10.60 -29.84 8.63
CA GLN A 188 11.11 -28.74 7.80
C GLN A 188 10.58 -27.37 8.25
N ILE A 189 9.33 -27.33 8.73
CA ILE A 189 8.70 -26.12 9.27
C ILE A 189 9.29 -25.80 10.64
N ILE A 190 9.40 -26.80 11.51
CA ILE A 190 9.88 -26.63 12.89
C ILE A 190 11.34 -26.16 12.90
N GLU A 191 12.22 -26.83 12.16
CA GLU A 191 13.65 -26.50 12.07
C GLU A 191 13.90 -25.08 11.54
N ASN A 192 13.00 -24.57 10.69
CA ASN A 192 13.10 -23.24 10.10
C ASN A 192 12.13 -22.22 10.70
N ALA A 193 11.42 -22.55 11.79
CA ALA A 193 10.30 -21.75 12.29
C ALA A 193 10.68 -20.29 12.57
N CYS A 194 11.81 -20.05 13.26
CA CYS A 194 12.26 -18.68 13.57
C CYS A 194 12.52 -17.87 12.29
N LYS A 195 13.25 -18.44 11.32
CA LYS A 195 13.55 -17.80 10.03
C LYS A 195 12.27 -17.54 9.24
N LEU A 196 11.34 -18.50 9.21
CA LEU A 196 10.05 -18.37 8.54
C LEU A 196 9.21 -17.25 9.14
N ARG A 197 9.16 -17.11 10.48
CA ARG A 197 8.43 -16.01 11.13
C ARG A 197 8.98 -14.65 10.71
N GLU A 198 10.30 -14.46 10.78
CA GLU A 198 10.94 -13.19 10.38
C GLU A 198 10.67 -12.88 8.91
N LEU A 199 10.89 -13.88 8.04
CA LEU A 199 10.80 -13.72 6.60
C LEU A 199 9.37 -13.48 6.10
N LEU A 200 8.37 -14.16 6.67
CA LEU A 200 6.97 -14.04 6.22
C LEU A 200 6.29 -12.75 6.70
N HIS A 201 6.85 -12.08 7.72
CA HIS A 201 6.40 -10.77 8.18
C HIS A 201 7.20 -9.60 7.55
N ASP A 202 8.36 -9.86 6.96
CA ASP A 202 9.20 -8.85 6.31
C ASP A 202 8.88 -8.68 4.82
N SER A 203 7.79 -7.95 4.55
CA SER A 203 7.38 -7.61 3.19
C SER A 203 8.38 -6.68 2.49
N ASN A 204 9.08 -5.82 3.22
CA ASN A 204 9.99 -4.83 2.62
C ASN A 204 11.24 -5.51 2.07
N SER A 205 11.89 -6.40 2.83
CA SER A 205 13.03 -7.19 2.35
C SER A 205 12.64 -8.12 1.21
N LEU A 206 11.39 -8.59 1.16
CA LEU A 206 10.89 -9.32 -0.01
C LEU A 206 10.84 -8.41 -1.25
N ILE A 207 10.23 -7.23 -1.16
CA ILE A 207 10.14 -6.29 -2.28
C ILE A 207 11.52 -5.91 -2.82
N VAL A 208 12.49 -5.61 -1.94
CA VAL A 208 13.88 -5.33 -2.34
C VAL A 208 14.46 -6.48 -3.16
N ARG A 209 14.28 -7.73 -2.71
CA ARG A 209 14.75 -8.92 -3.43
C ARG A 209 14.06 -9.09 -4.78
N LEU A 210 12.74 -8.96 -4.83
CA LEU A 210 11.97 -9.14 -6.06
C LEU A 210 12.29 -8.07 -7.10
N VAL A 211 12.47 -6.81 -6.69
CA VAL A 211 12.86 -5.72 -7.60
C VAL A 211 14.26 -5.95 -8.16
N LYS A 212 15.20 -6.41 -7.33
CA LYS A 212 16.56 -6.77 -7.78
C LYS A 212 16.52 -7.92 -8.80
N GLU A 213 15.73 -8.96 -8.53
CA GLU A 213 15.61 -10.14 -9.40
C GLU A 213 14.93 -9.81 -10.73
N TYR A 214 13.77 -9.15 -10.69
CA TYR A 214 12.94 -8.96 -11.89
C TYR A 214 13.36 -7.75 -12.73
N ALA A 215 13.86 -6.69 -12.09
CA ALA A 215 14.15 -5.42 -12.74
C ALA A 215 15.64 -5.04 -12.72
N GLY A 216 16.50 -5.85 -12.07
CA GLY A 216 17.94 -5.60 -12.00
C GLY A 216 18.33 -4.33 -11.24
N GLN A 217 17.45 -3.85 -10.35
CA GLN A 217 17.59 -2.55 -9.69
C GLN A 217 17.70 -2.69 -8.19
N GLU A 218 18.52 -1.82 -7.59
CA GLU A 218 18.62 -1.68 -6.14
C GLU A 218 17.73 -0.54 -5.67
N ILE A 219 16.96 -0.79 -4.62
CA ILE A 219 16.03 0.15 -4.01
C ILE A 219 16.24 0.19 -2.50
N THR A 220 15.83 1.28 -1.88
CA THR A 220 15.89 1.43 -0.41
C THR A 220 14.74 0.71 0.29
N PHE A 221 14.79 0.62 1.62
CA PHE A 221 13.67 0.10 2.41
C PHE A 221 12.43 1.02 2.37
N ASP A 222 12.62 2.33 2.27
CA ASP A 222 11.51 3.29 2.15
C ASP A 222 10.81 3.14 0.79
N ASP A 223 11.60 2.98 -0.28
CA ASP A 223 11.10 2.67 -1.63
C ASP A 223 10.29 1.37 -1.63
N ALA A 224 10.78 0.35 -0.91
CA ALA A 224 10.10 -0.93 -0.79
C ALA A 224 8.75 -0.80 -0.09
N ALA A 225 8.67 -0.01 0.98
CA ALA A 225 7.43 0.26 1.70
C ALA A 225 6.40 0.99 0.81
N GLU A 226 6.84 1.99 0.04
CA GLU A 226 5.99 2.68 -0.93
C GLU A 226 5.48 1.74 -2.03
N ILE A 227 6.37 0.95 -2.63
CA ILE A 227 6.01 -0.04 -3.64
C ILE A 227 4.97 -1.00 -3.09
N TYR A 228 5.17 -1.54 -1.88
CA TYR A 228 4.20 -2.41 -1.22
C TYR A 228 2.85 -1.71 -0.99
N GLY A 229 2.86 -0.41 -0.70
CA GLY A 229 1.68 0.43 -0.61
C GLY A 229 0.91 0.52 -1.94
N TYR A 230 1.61 0.61 -3.07
CA TYR A 230 1.02 0.69 -4.41
C TYR A 230 0.44 -0.64 -4.91
N LEU A 231 0.94 -1.77 -4.43
CA LEU A 231 0.51 -3.10 -4.89
C LEU A 231 -0.94 -3.41 -4.49
N PRO A 232 -1.73 -4.02 -5.39
CA PRO A 232 -3.01 -4.64 -5.03
C PRO A 232 -2.79 -5.92 -4.21
N ASN A 233 -3.87 -6.55 -3.76
CA ASN A 233 -3.77 -7.88 -3.16
C ASN A 233 -3.56 -8.94 -4.26
N LEU A 234 -2.40 -9.59 -4.24
CA LEU A 234 -1.93 -10.60 -5.19
C LEU A 234 -1.75 -11.97 -4.53
N SER A 235 -2.25 -12.19 -3.32
CA SER A 235 -2.01 -13.40 -2.51
C SER A 235 -2.35 -14.73 -3.20
N TYR A 236 -3.21 -14.70 -4.22
CA TYR A 236 -3.64 -15.87 -5.01
C TYR A 236 -3.18 -15.83 -6.47
N GLN A 237 -2.31 -14.88 -6.84
CA GLN A 237 -1.85 -14.71 -8.22
C GLN A 237 -0.55 -15.48 -8.48
N GLY A 238 -0.29 -15.76 -9.76
CA GLY A 238 0.96 -16.39 -10.19
C GLY A 238 2.12 -15.40 -10.26
N GLU A 239 3.34 -15.93 -10.36
CA GLU A 239 4.59 -15.14 -10.41
C GLU A 239 4.61 -14.11 -11.55
N ALA A 240 4.05 -14.45 -12.71
CA ALA A 240 3.99 -13.55 -13.86
C ALA A 240 3.18 -12.27 -13.58
N GLU A 241 2.03 -12.42 -12.90
CA GLU A 241 1.18 -11.28 -12.53
C GLU A 241 1.84 -10.43 -11.45
N VAL A 242 2.48 -11.07 -10.46
CA VAL A 242 3.26 -10.37 -9.44
C VAL A 242 4.36 -9.51 -10.07
N LYS A 243 5.07 -10.05 -11.06
CA LYS A 243 6.11 -9.31 -11.79
C LYS A 243 5.53 -8.09 -12.50
N VAL A 244 4.41 -8.24 -13.22
CA VAL A 244 3.75 -7.13 -13.94
C VAL A 244 3.33 -6.02 -12.99
N GLU A 245 2.68 -6.35 -11.88
CA GLU A 245 2.22 -5.35 -10.91
C GLU A 245 3.39 -4.69 -10.15
N LEU A 246 4.46 -5.44 -9.87
CA LEU A 246 5.67 -4.88 -9.29
C LEU A 246 6.36 -3.88 -10.23
N GLU A 247 6.45 -4.20 -11.52
CA GLU A 247 6.99 -3.28 -12.53
C GLU A 247 6.15 -2.00 -12.65
N LYS A 248 4.82 -2.10 -12.64
CA LYS A 248 3.92 -0.94 -12.60
C LYS A 248 4.12 -0.09 -11.35
N ALA A 249 4.22 -0.72 -10.17
CA ALA A 249 4.47 -0.03 -8.91
C ALA A 249 5.84 0.68 -8.91
N LEU A 250 6.87 0.05 -9.47
CA LEU A 250 8.20 0.64 -9.61
C LEU A 250 8.20 1.83 -10.57
N LEU A 251 7.50 1.74 -11.70
CA LEU A 251 7.33 2.87 -12.64
C LEU A 251 6.60 4.04 -11.96
N ARG A 252 5.57 3.75 -11.17
CA ARG A 252 4.83 4.75 -10.38
C ARG A 252 5.73 5.43 -9.36
N LEU A 253 6.53 4.68 -8.61
CA LEU A 253 7.49 5.22 -7.64
C LEU A 253 8.46 6.19 -8.32
N LYS A 254 9.10 5.76 -9.41
CA LYS A 254 10.07 6.59 -10.15
C LYS A 254 9.46 7.88 -10.67
N ARG A 255 8.25 7.80 -11.22
CA ARG A 255 7.49 8.97 -11.67
C ARG A 255 7.22 9.93 -10.51
N ASN A 256 6.73 9.42 -9.39
CA ASN A 256 6.45 10.25 -8.21
C ASN A 256 7.72 10.93 -7.69
N LYS A 257 8.83 10.21 -7.55
CA LYS A 257 10.13 10.79 -7.16
C LYS A 257 10.64 11.85 -8.12
N ALA A 258 10.45 11.68 -9.43
CA ALA A 258 10.82 12.69 -10.41
C ALA A 258 9.99 13.98 -10.24
N ILE A 259 8.68 13.83 -9.98
CA ILE A 259 7.79 14.97 -9.70
C ILE A 259 8.17 15.66 -8.38
N GLU A 260 8.41 14.91 -7.31
CA GLU A 260 8.85 15.46 -6.02
C GLU A 260 10.18 16.21 -6.15
N ASN A 261 11.12 15.67 -6.92
CA ASN A 261 12.39 16.35 -7.19
C ASN A 261 12.18 17.67 -7.95
N LEU A 262 11.31 17.67 -8.96
CA LEU A 262 10.92 18.87 -9.69
C LEU A 262 10.28 19.93 -8.76
N GLU A 263 9.33 19.54 -7.92
CA GLU A 263 8.67 20.43 -6.96
C GLU A 263 9.66 21.01 -5.94
N ARG A 264 10.52 20.15 -5.38
CA ARG A 264 11.59 20.58 -4.47
C ARG A 264 12.52 21.58 -5.15
N LYS A 265 12.92 21.31 -6.40
CA LYS A 265 13.82 22.20 -7.13
C LYS A 265 13.19 23.56 -7.43
N TRP A 266 11.92 23.56 -7.79
CA TRP A 266 11.14 24.78 -7.94
C TRP A 266 11.13 25.60 -6.64
N ASN A 267 10.87 24.94 -5.51
CA ASN A 267 10.87 25.58 -4.20
C ASN A 267 12.23 26.18 -3.83
N GLU A 268 13.33 25.47 -4.05
CA GLU A 268 14.68 26.01 -3.84
C GLU A 268 14.98 27.30 -4.63
N ILE A 269 14.42 27.42 -5.84
CA ILE A 269 14.66 28.55 -6.74
C ILE A 269 13.76 29.73 -6.40
N THR A 270 12.52 29.48 -5.98
CA THR A 270 11.47 30.50 -5.92
C THR A 270 10.88 30.76 -4.53
N ASP A 271 11.26 29.94 -3.54
CA ASP A 271 10.70 29.92 -2.19
C ASP A 271 9.16 29.77 -2.18
N SER A 272 8.61 29.05 -3.18
CA SER A 272 7.17 28.78 -3.35
C SER A 272 6.92 27.33 -3.76
N SER A 273 5.71 26.79 -3.57
CA SER A 273 5.34 25.43 -4.00
C SER A 273 4.85 25.36 -5.46
N SER A 274 4.42 26.49 -6.04
CA SER A 274 4.03 26.55 -7.45
C SER A 274 4.17 27.96 -8.06
N PRO A 275 4.17 28.08 -9.41
CA PRO A 275 4.11 29.37 -10.11
C PRO A 275 2.92 30.25 -9.71
N GLU A 276 1.77 29.64 -9.43
CA GLU A 276 0.57 30.34 -8.96
C GLU A 276 0.76 30.89 -7.55
N GLU A 277 1.33 30.10 -6.64
CA GLU A 277 1.64 30.57 -5.28
C GLU A 277 2.69 31.68 -5.31
N TRP A 278 3.75 31.54 -6.12
CA TRP A 278 4.73 32.60 -6.32
C TRP A 278 4.04 33.90 -6.76
N SER A 279 3.13 33.81 -7.74
CA SER A 279 2.42 34.97 -8.28
C SER A 279 1.55 35.64 -7.22
N GLU A 280 0.88 34.83 -6.39
CA GLU A 280 0.05 35.32 -5.29
C GLU A 280 0.88 36.04 -4.23
N ASN A 281 2.01 35.45 -3.82
CA ASN A 281 2.90 36.02 -2.82
C ASN A 281 3.53 37.34 -3.27
N HIS A 282 3.84 37.45 -4.56
CA HIS A 282 4.49 38.64 -5.13
C HIS A 282 3.50 39.66 -5.70
N ARG A 283 2.20 39.33 -5.76
CA ARG A 283 1.13 40.16 -6.36
C ARG A 283 1.43 40.57 -7.81
N VAL A 284 2.08 39.68 -8.56
CA VAL A 284 2.40 39.86 -9.99
C VAL A 284 2.30 38.50 -10.68
N PRO A 285 1.62 38.37 -11.82
CA PRO A 285 1.66 37.14 -12.61
C PRO A 285 3.11 36.83 -13.01
N ILE A 286 3.58 35.62 -12.69
CA ILE A 286 4.95 35.21 -13.01
C ILE A 286 5.28 35.29 -14.51
N GLN A 287 4.26 35.10 -15.35
CA GLN A 287 4.33 35.22 -16.81
C GLN A 287 4.67 36.65 -17.27
N TRP A 288 4.43 37.67 -16.44
CA TRP A 288 4.84 39.04 -16.75
C TRP A 288 6.32 39.26 -16.46
N VAL A 289 6.87 38.53 -15.50
CA VAL A 289 8.29 38.63 -15.11
C VAL A 289 9.16 37.79 -16.03
N LEU A 290 8.73 36.58 -16.37
CA LEU A 290 9.37 35.68 -17.32
C LEU A 290 8.41 35.43 -18.49
N SER A 291 8.50 36.29 -19.50
CA SER A 291 7.55 36.33 -20.64
C SER A 291 8.01 35.54 -21.86
N ASP A 292 9.23 34.99 -21.86
CA ASP A 292 9.71 34.20 -23.00
C ASP A 292 8.86 32.94 -23.17
N GLN A 293 8.55 32.60 -24.43
CA GLN A 293 7.65 31.48 -24.78
C GLN A 293 8.02 30.17 -24.09
N GLU A 294 9.32 29.89 -23.93
CA GLU A 294 9.83 28.68 -23.25
C GLU A 294 9.43 28.63 -21.76
N PHE A 295 9.35 29.77 -21.07
CA PHE A 295 8.90 29.81 -19.68
C PHE A 295 7.39 29.67 -19.57
N LEU A 296 6.64 30.22 -20.51
CA LEU A 296 5.19 30.06 -20.56
C LEU A 296 4.82 28.58 -20.70
N GLU A 297 5.44 27.88 -21.65
CA GLU A 297 5.29 26.44 -21.83
C GLU A 297 5.69 25.65 -20.57
N PHE A 298 6.78 26.05 -19.92
CA PHE A 298 7.18 25.45 -18.64
C PHE A 298 6.10 25.62 -17.56
N PHE A 299 5.51 26.81 -17.40
CA PHE A 299 4.50 27.05 -16.36
C PHE A 299 3.24 26.22 -16.59
N ASP A 300 2.76 26.14 -17.84
CA ASP A 300 1.61 25.33 -18.20
C ASP A 300 1.86 23.84 -17.88
N ARG A 301 3.05 23.35 -18.21
CA ARG A 301 3.44 21.96 -17.92
C ARG A 301 3.63 21.70 -16.43
N PHE A 302 4.21 22.65 -15.69
CA PHE A 302 4.39 22.54 -14.24
C PHE A 302 3.04 22.54 -13.50
N LYS A 303 2.05 23.27 -14.00
CA LYS A 303 0.69 23.25 -13.46
C LYS A 303 0.06 21.85 -13.57
N GLU A 304 0.32 21.16 -14.67
CA GLU A 304 -0.14 19.78 -14.92
C GLU A 304 0.77 18.69 -14.34
N ARG A 305 1.76 19.06 -13.49
CA ARG A 305 2.87 18.18 -13.11
C ARG A 305 2.47 16.81 -12.54
N ARG A 306 1.31 16.72 -11.87
CA ARG A 306 0.79 15.46 -11.31
C ARG A 306 0.42 14.42 -12.35
N ASN A 307 0.21 14.84 -13.59
CA ASN A 307 -0.15 13.99 -14.73
C ASN A 307 1.05 13.67 -15.64
N LEU A 308 2.24 14.18 -15.34
CA LEU A 308 3.42 13.99 -16.18
C LEU A 308 3.90 12.55 -16.13
N SER A 309 4.42 12.08 -17.27
CA SER A 309 5.31 10.92 -17.30
C SER A 309 6.61 11.23 -16.56
N ARG A 310 7.37 10.18 -16.25
CA ARG A 310 8.70 10.33 -15.65
C ARG A 310 9.63 11.14 -16.56
N GLU A 311 9.68 10.80 -17.84
CA GLU A 311 10.54 11.44 -18.83
C GLU A 311 10.16 12.91 -19.03
N GLU A 312 8.87 13.23 -18.96
CA GLU A 312 8.39 14.61 -19.02
C GLU A 312 8.79 15.41 -17.78
N ALA A 313 8.65 14.83 -16.59
CA ALA A 313 9.10 15.46 -15.35
C ALA A 313 10.62 15.70 -15.35
N GLU A 314 11.41 14.73 -15.81
CA GLU A 314 12.87 14.85 -15.94
C GLU A 314 13.27 15.91 -16.97
N LYS A 315 12.56 16.03 -18.11
CA LYS A 315 12.79 17.10 -19.09
C LYS A 315 12.50 18.48 -18.52
N ILE A 316 11.39 18.63 -17.80
CA ILE A 316 11.01 19.91 -17.16
C ILE A 316 12.01 20.27 -16.06
N LEU A 317 12.47 19.29 -15.29
CA LEU A 317 13.54 19.49 -14.30
C LEU A 317 14.85 19.95 -14.98
N ALA A 318 15.26 19.33 -16.07
CA ALA A 318 16.45 19.74 -16.82
C ALA A 318 16.31 21.17 -17.38
N PHE A 319 15.12 21.54 -17.88
CA PHE A 319 14.83 22.92 -18.27
C PHE A 319 15.01 23.89 -17.10
N LEU A 320 14.43 23.57 -15.94
CA LEU A 320 14.52 24.37 -14.72
C LEU A 320 15.97 24.56 -14.27
N GLU A 321 16.80 23.52 -14.33
CA GLU A 321 18.22 23.59 -13.98
C GLU A 321 19.02 24.45 -14.98
N ASN A 322 18.79 24.27 -16.27
CA ASN A 322 19.48 25.03 -17.33
C ASN A 322 19.13 26.52 -17.29
N LYS A 323 17.88 26.86 -16.95
CA LYS A 323 17.37 28.24 -16.91
C LYS A 323 17.44 28.88 -15.53
N ARG A 324 18.06 28.21 -14.56
CA ARG A 324 18.16 28.68 -13.17
C ARG A 324 18.72 30.10 -13.04
N ALA A 325 19.75 30.43 -13.82
CA ALA A 325 20.35 31.77 -13.79
C ALA A 325 19.36 32.85 -14.26
N ASN A 326 18.61 32.58 -15.33
CA ASN A 326 17.58 33.48 -15.86
C ASN A 326 16.44 33.71 -14.85
N MET A 327 16.12 32.70 -14.03
CA MET A 327 15.08 32.79 -13.01
C MET A 327 15.51 33.55 -11.74
N SER A 328 16.78 33.95 -11.61
CA SER A 328 17.25 34.72 -10.44
C SER A 328 16.52 36.06 -10.27
N VAL A 329 16.01 36.64 -11.36
CA VAL A 329 15.20 37.87 -11.34
C VAL A 329 13.90 37.72 -10.55
N LEU A 330 13.41 36.50 -10.33
CA LEU A 330 12.23 36.24 -9.50
C LEU A 330 12.44 36.59 -8.02
N LYS A 331 13.70 36.70 -7.57
CA LYS A 331 14.05 37.15 -6.21
C LYS A 331 14.36 38.66 -6.13
N ASP A 332 14.43 39.36 -7.26
CA ASP A 332 14.64 40.80 -7.29
C ASP A 332 13.29 41.53 -7.26
N GLU A 333 12.85 41.90 -6.06
CA GLU A 333 11.57 42.60 -5.88
C GLU A 333 11.46 43.89 -6.70
N ARG A 334 12.56 44.60 -6.93
CA ARG A 334 12.54 45.83 -7.74
C ARG A 334 12.31 45.50 -9.20
N PHE A 335 12.94 44.45 -9.71
CA PHE A 335 12.68 43.96 -11.06
C PHE A 335 11.23 43.50 -11.22
N VAL A 336 10.72 42.69 -10.28
CA VAL A 336 9.33 42.20 -10.29
C VAL A 336 8.33 43.36 -10.29
N LEU A 337 8.54 44.36 -9.43
CA LEU A 337 7.66 45.53 -9.36
C LEU A 337 7.71 46.37 -10.64
N ARG A 338 8.89 46.54 -11.26
CA ARG A 338 9.00 47.22 -12.57
C ARG A 338 8.21 46.48 -13.64
N ARG A 339 8.32 45.15 -13.70
CA ARG A 339 7.55 44.33 -14.66
C ARG A 339 6.04 44.45 -14.45
N PHE A 340 5.59 44.53 -13.20
CA PHE A 340 4.19 44.85 -12.91
C PHE A 340 3.77 46.19 -13.51
N VAL A 341 4.53 47.27 -13.26
CA VAL A 341 4.20 48.61 -13.78
C VAL A 341 4.19 48.63 -15.30
N GLU A 342 5.20 48.06 -15.95
CA GLU A 342 5.32 48.03 -17.41
C GLU A 342 4.12 47.35 -18.07
N VAL A 343 3.65 46.23 -17.52
CA VAL A 343 2.55 45.46 -18.10
C VAL A 343 1.18 46.01 -17.68
N ALA A 344 1.00 46.39 -16.41
CA ALA A 344 -0.27 46.84 -15.87
C ALA A 344 -0.61 48.29 -16.26
N ALA A 345 0.37 49.20 -16.19
CA ALA A 345 0.15 50.62 -16.42
C ALA A 345 0.36 51.05 -17.87
N GLY A 346 1.01 50.23 -18.70
CA GLY A 346 1.14 50.46 -20.15
C GLY A 346 1.66 51.87 -20.47
N GLU A 347 0.84 52.68 -21.14
CA GLU A 347 1.18 54.08 -21.49
C GLU A 347 1.49 54.97 -20.28
N TYR A 348 0.94 54.65 -19.11
CA TYR A 348 1.19 55.39 -17.88
C TYR A 348 2.41 54.89 -17.10
N ALA A 349 3.11 53.84 -17.55
CA ALA A 349 4.23 53.25 -16.83
C ALA A 349 5.32 54.29 -16.49
N ALA A 350 5.59 55.22 -17.40
CA ALA A 350 6.57 56.30 -17.21
C ALA A 350 6.19 57.31 -16.09
N LEU A 351 4.92 57.35 -15.69
CA LEU A 351 4.42 58.26 -14.65
C LEU A 351 4.51 57.62 -13.26
N VAL A 352 4.54 56.30 -13.18
CA VAL A 352 4.49 55.53 -11.93
C VAL A 352 5.91 55.32 -11.40
N ASP A 353 6.25 55.98 -10.29
CA ASP A 353 7.49 55.71 -9.56
C ASP A 353 7.36 54.51 -8.61
N GLU A 354 8.45 54.10 -7.97
CA GLU A 354 8.50 52.91 -7.11
C GLU A 354 7.51 52.97 -5.93
N VAL A 355 7.28 54.16 -5.35
CA VAL A 355 6.36 54.33 -4.22
C VAL A 355 4.91 54.21 -4.69
N MET A 356 4.59 54.81 -5.83
CA MET A 356 3.26 54.66 -6.45
C MET A 356 3.02 53.23 -6.94
N ALA A 357 4.04 52.56 -7.47
CA ALA A 357 3.95 51.20 -7.98
C ALA A 357 3.45 50.22 -6.92
N ARG A 358 3.98 50.30 -5.68
CA ARG A 358 3.51 49.45 -4.56
C ARG A 358 2.05 49.73 -4.19
N LYS A 359 1.66 51.01 -4.10
CA LYS A 359 0.28 51.39 -3.79
C LYS A 359 -0.70 50.94 -4.89
N LEU A 360 -0.30 51.08 -6.15
CA LEU A 360 -1.06 50.63 -7.30
C LEU A 360 -1.20 49.11 -7.31
N GLN A 361 -0.12 48.38 -7.03
CA GLN A 361 -0.12 46.92 -6.91
C GLN A 361 -1.10 46.44 -5.83
N ASP A 362 -1.08 47.07 -4.65
CA ASP A 362 -1.99 46.75 -3.54
C ASP A 362 -3.45 47.03 -3.89
N TYR A 363 -3.72 48.18 -4.52
CA TYR A 363 -5.04 48.56 -4.99
C TYR A 363 -5.59 47.55 -6.01
N VAL A 364 -4.81 47.25 -7.06
CA VAL A 364 -5.21 46.27 -8.08
C VAL A 364 -5.46 44.91 -7.44
N TYR A 365 -4.61 44.48 -6.52
CA TYR A 365 -4.79 43.21 -5.83
C TYR A 365 -6.09 43.12 -5.02
N GLN A 366 -6.43 44.18 -4.29
CA GLN A 366 -7.69 44.24 -3.53
C GLN A 366 -8.92 44.26 -4.45
N GLU A 367 -8.92 45.12 -5.46
CA GLU A 367 -10.06 45.30 -6.38
C GLU A 367 -10.29 44.09 -7.29
N MET A 368 -9.23 43.36 -7.62
CA MET A 368 -9.32 42.11 -8.39
C MET A 368 -9.73 40.91 -7.52
N GLY A 369 -9.74 41.06 -6.18
CA GLY A 369 -10.10 40.00 -5.24
C GLY A 369 -9.01 38.93 -5.07
N GLY A 370 -7.75 39.32 -5.19
CA GLY A 370 -6.60 38.41 -5.19
C GLY A 370 -6.53 37.52 -6.44
N LYS A 371 -6.01 36.30 -6.29
CA LYS A 371 -5.92 35.28 -7.37
C LYS A 371 -5.19 35.80 -8.59
N VAL A 372 -3.94 36.16 -8.39
CA VAL A 372 -3.10 36.86 -9.36
C VAL A 372 -3.03 36.14 -10.71
N TYR A 373 -3.06 34.80 -10.70
CA TYR A 373 -3.07 34.00 -11.93
C TYR A 373 -4.27 34.29 -12.87
N MET A 374 -5.42 34.76 -12.34
CA MET A 374 -6.59 35.11 -13.14
C MET A 374 -6.44 36.46 -13.85
N TRP A 375 -5.46 37.29 -13.47
CA TRP A 375 -5.30 38.63 -14.05
C TRP A 375 -4.98 38.56 -15.54
N LEU A 376 -4.31 37.50 -15.98
CA LEU A 376 -4.04 37.21 -17.39
C LEU A 376 -5.33 37.11 -18.22
N MET A 377 -6.41 36.60 -17.64
CA MET A 377 -7.71 36.47 -18.30
C MET A 377 -8.59 37.72 -18.14
N GLN A 378 -8.19 38.67 -17.29
CA GLN A 378 -8.95 39.87 -16.93
C GLN A 378 -8.18 41.16 -17.23
N GLN A 379 -7.32 41.15 -18.26
CA GLN A 379 -6.44 42.26 -18.58
C GLN A 379 -7.20 43.58 -18.81
N SER A 380 -8.36 43.54 -19.48
CA SER A 380 -9.20 44.73 -19.71
C SER A 380 -9.69 45.38 -18.41
N ARG A 381 -10.13 44.57 -17.44
CA ARG A 381 -10.54 45.03 -16.12
C ARG A 381 -9.36 45.63 -15.37
N LEU A 382 -8.21 44.97 -15.41
CA LEU A 382 -6.99 45.44 -14.77
C LEU A 382 -6.54 46.79 -15.34
N THR A 383 -6.51 46.96 -16.65
CA THR A 383 -6.18 48.24 -17.30
C THR A 383 -7.16 49.34 -16.91
N SER A 384 -8.47 49.04 -16.80
CA SER A 384 -9.44 50.03 -16.30
C SER A 384 -9.12 50.46 -14.87
N LEU A 385 -8.88 49.51 -13.97
CA LEU A 385 -8.56 49.80 -12.57
C LEU A 385 -7.31 50.68 -12.44
N VAL A 386 -6.26 50.37 -13.21
CA VAL A 386 -5.03 51.17 -13.19
C VAL A 386 -5.28 52.59 -13.68
N ARG A 387 -6.02 52.76 -14.78
CA ARG A 387 -6.39 54.07 -15.30
C ARG A 387 -7.24 54.85 -14.30
N ASP A 388 -8.21 54.21 -13.68
CA ASP A 388 -9.11 54.85 -12.70
C ASP A 388 -8.33 55.29 -11.46
N TRP A 389 -7.39 54.46 -10.99
CA TRP A 389 -6.49 54.81 -9.90
C TRP A 389 -5.60 56.02 -10.24
N ILE A 390 -4.97 56.03 -11.43
CA ILE A 390 -4.12 57.15 -11.86
C ILE A 390 -4.92 58.44 -11.96
N ASN A 391 -6.13 58.39 -12.53
CA ASN A 391 -7.01 59.54 -12.64
C ASN A 391 -7.45 60.07 -11.28
N ALA A 392 -7.78 59.18 -10.33
CA ALA A 392 -8.13 59.57 -8.96
C ALA A 392 -6.96 60.25 -8.25
N ASN A 393 -5.73 59.77 -8.48
CA ASN A 393 -4.50 60.33 -7.90
C ASN A 393 -3.91 61.51 -8.71
N TYR A 394 -4.55 61.92 -9.81
CA TYR A 394 -4.06 62.99 -10.67
C TYR A 394 -3.87 64.31 -9.93
N ARG A 395 -4.87 64.75 -9.17
CA ARG A 395 -4.84 66.05 -8.49
C ARG A 395 -3.80 66.12 -7.38
N GLU A 396 -3.59 65.03 -6.66
CA GLU A 396 -2.71 65.00 -5.48
C GLU A 396 -1.25 64.75 -5.84
N VAL A 397 -0.97 64.07 -6.96
CA VAL A 397 0.40 63.65 -7.31
C VAL A 397 0.85 64.22 -8.64
N PHE A 398 0.04 64.03 -9.70
CA PHE A 398 0.46 64.35 -11.06
C PHE A 398 0.30 65.83 -11.39
N TYR A 399 -0.68 66.52 -10.82
CA TYR A 399 -0.90 67.95 -11.03
C TYR A 399 0.29 68.78 -10.54
N HIS A 400 0.82 68.50 -9.33
CA HIS A 400 2.01 69.19 -8.84
C HIS A 400 3.26 68.95 -9.71
N ARG A 401 3.37 67.76 -10.32
CA ARG A 401 4.44 67.49 -11.29
C ARG A 401 4.26 68.31 -12.56
N VAL A 402 3.03 68.41 -13.06
CA VAL A 402 2.70 69.25 -14.21
C VAL A 402 2.97 70.72 -13.92
N GLU A 403 2.54 71.25 -12.77
CA GLU A 403 2.85 72.63 -12.34
C GLU A 403 4.35 72.88 -12.32
N LYS A 404 5.12 72.00 -11.67
CA LYS A 404 6.59 72.12 -11.63
C LYS A 404 7.22 72.07 -13.03
N VAL A 405 6.70 71.26 -13.94
CA VAL A 405 7.18 71.24 -15.34
C VAL A 405 6.84 72.55 -16.04
N LEU A 406 5.61 73.07 -15.87
CA LEU A 406 5.17 74.32 -16.46
C LEU A 406 5.95 75.54 -15.96
N GLU A 407 6.37 75.54 -14.70
CA GLU A 407 7.21 76.62 -14.13
C GLU A 407 8.63 76.64 -14.71
N ASN A 408 9.17 75.49 -15.09
CA ASN A 408 10.58 75.34 -15.49
C ASN A 408 10.80 75.22 -17.01
N ILE A 409 9.74 75.04 -17.80
CA ILE A 409 9.84 74.87 -19.25
C ILE A 409 9.85 76.22 -19.97
N SER A 410 10.65 76.36 -21.04
CA SER A 410 10.64 77.57 -21.86
C SER A 410 9.34 77.69 -22.68
N PRO A 411 8.87 78.92 -22.96
CA PRO A 411 7.68 79.15 -23.78
C PRO A 411 7.73 78.49 -25.15
N GLU A 412 8.90 78.43 -25.79
CA GLU A 412 9.10 77.84 -27.13
C GLU A 412 8.90 76.33 -27.08
N LYS A 413 9.48 75.67 -26.07
CA LYS A 413 9.39 74.22 -25.88
C LYS A 413 7.98 73.80 -25.44
N LEU A 414 7.30 74.63 -24.65
CA LEU A 414 5.90 74.41 -24.30
C LEU A 414 4.99 74.49 -25.54
N LYS A 415 5.18 75.49 -26.41
CA LYS A 415 4.43 75.60 -27.68
C LYS A 415 4.66 74.39 -28.60
N GLU A 416 5.88 73.88 -28.66
CA GLU A 416 6.20 72.67 -29.43
C GLU A 416 5.48 71.43 -28.88
N ILE A 417 5.52 71.20 -27.56
CA ILE A 417 4.84 70.08 -26.92
C ILE A 417 3.32 70.18 -27.12
N VAL A 418 2.73 71.36 -26.90
CA VAL A 418 1.29 71.58 -27.10
C VAL A 418 0.90 71.31 -28.55
N ARG A 419 1.68 71.78 -29.53
CA ARG A 419 1.43 71.50 -30.96
C ARG A 419 1.41 69.99 -31.22
N LYS A 420 2.41 69.27 -30.72
CA LYS A 420 2.50 67.82 -30.84
C LYS A 420 1.27 67.12 -30.23
N LEU A 421 0.92 67.46 -28.99
CA LEU A 421 -0.25 66.90 -28.29
C LEU A 421 -1.57 67.16 -29.02
N THR A 422 -1.76 68.35 -29.61
CA THR A 422 -2.99 68.67 -30.38
C THR A 422 -3.06 67.97 -31.74
N THR A 423 -1.94 67.52 -32.29
CA THR A 423 -1.90 66.70 -33.50
C THR A 423 -2.17 65.23 -33.18
N GLU A 424 -1.72 64.77 -32.01
CA GLU A 424 -1.88 63.38 -31.55
C GLU A 424 -3.27 63.12 -30.92
N ASP A 425 -3.87 64.10 -30.23
CA ASP A 425 -5.19 64.00 -29.60
C ASP A 425 -6.08 65.22 -29.91
N SER A 426 -7.14 64.96 -30.70
CA SER A 426 -8.10 65.98 -31.13
C SER A 426 -8.91 66.59 -29.98
N LEU A 427 -9.10 65.87 -28.87
CA LEU A 427 -9.81 66.37 -27.69
C LEU A 427 -9.00 67.45 -26.97
N ILE A 428 -7.68 67.30 -26.91
CA ILE A 428 -6.78 68.33 -26.35
C ILE A 428 -6.88 69.60 -27.19
N GLY A 429 -6.84 69.48 -28.52
CA GLY A 429 -6.99 70.60 -29.44
C GLY A 429 -8.31 71.35 -29.26
N MET A 430 -9.44 70.62 -29.19
CA MET A 430 -10.76 71.23 -28.97
C MET A 430 -10.87 71.93 -27.61
N ARG A 431 -10.35 71.34 -26.53
CA ARG A 431 -10.35 71.95 -25.19
C ARG A 431 -9.46 73.20 -25.14
N LEU A 432 -8.32 73.17 -25.82
CA LEU A 432 -7.41 74.30 -25.91
C LEU A 432 -8.05 75.48 -26.66
N LEU A 433 -8.69 75.22 -27.81
CA LEU A 433 -9.45 76.24 -28.57
C LEU A 433 -10.58 76.84 -27.74
N ALA A 434 -11.36 76.01 -27.05
CA ALA A 434 -12.43 76.48 -26.17
C ALA A 434 -11.89 77.35 -25.02
N ALA A 435 -10.70 77.05 -24.50
CA ALA A 435 -10.05 77.85 -23.46
C ALA A 435 -9.55 79.21 -23.98
N PHE A 436 -9.00 79.28 -25.21
CA PHE A 436 -8.63 80.54 -25.85
C PHE A 436 -9.84 81.43 -26.11
N ASN A 437 -10.92 80.85 -26.66
CA ASN A 437 -12.16 81.59 -26.92
C ASN A 437 -12.84 82.13 -25.65
N LYS A 438 -12.59 81.52 -24.49
CA LYS A 438 -13.06 82.00 -23.17
C LYS A 438 -12.18 83.10 -22.55
N LYS A 439 -10.97 83.33 -23.05
CA LYS A 439 -10.07 84.40 -22.59
C LYS A 439 -10.11 85.64 -23.49
N GLU A 440 -10.58 85.50 -24.73
CA GLU A 440 -10.72 86.60 -25.70
C GLU A 440 -12.13 87.24 -25.71
N GLY A 441 -13.03 86.82 -24.82
CA GLY A 441 -14.28 87.50 -24.48
C GLY A 441 -14.34 87.80 -22.99
#